data_AF-A0A939T6L6-F1
#
_entry.id   AF-A0A939T6L6-F1
#
_cell.length_a   1.000
_cell.length_b   1.000
_cell.length_c   1.000
_cell.angle_alpha   90.00
_cell.angle_beta   90.00
_cell.angle_gamma   90.00
#
_symmetry.space_group_name_H-M   'P 1'
#
loop_
_entity.id
_entity.type
_entity.pdbx_description
1 polymer ?
#
loop_
_entity_poly.entity_id
_entity_poly.type
_entity_poly.pdbx_seq_one_letter_code
_entity_poly.pdbx_strand_id
1 'polypeptide(L)'
;MRTFEDRLLAELKEMVADRAASQDAAASQDAAAGPVQRRRRRRHRLVLAAGVVAASCGAAVAVPVFSGDDGTRANAVEKRPDGSVLVKFYELAHPERVEAKLRGLDVPAVVTFLPSGKKCEPRARYFDAGGPDADSIYGSPPEGMEENGVVIYPKRIRKGETLVINVWGAKGRNGEPLPDAGMVIAPEVTPDRVGPCVLTEHGPVVTKNGAGDGPDTIDDDVRIPRPASPKP
;
A
#
# COMPACT_ATOMS: atom_id res chain seq x y z
N MET A 1 45.82 9.54 24.01
CA MET A 1 44.69 10.31 23.45
C MET A 1 43.87 9.34 22.63
N ARG A 2 42.59 9.08 22.98
CA ARG A 2 41.72 8.23 22.15
C ARG A 2 41.30 9.05 20.93
N THR A 3 41.36 8.48 19.74
CA THR A 3 40.98 9.19 18.52
C THR A 3 39.46 9.36 18.45
N PHE A 4 38.98 10.25 17.59
CA PHE A 4 37.54 10.43 17.37
C PHE A 4 36.86 9.13 16.92
N GLU A 5 37.57 8.33 16.12
CA GLU A 5 37.13 7.02 15.62
C GLU A 5 36.98 5.99 16.74
N ASP A 6 37.90 5.97 17.71
CA ASP A 6 37.79 5.09 18.88
C ASP A 6 36.53 5.38 19.70
N ARG A 7 36.09 6.63 19.74
CA ARG A 7 34.90 7.06 20.47
C ARG A 7 33.62 6.65 19.75
N LEU A 8 33.58 6.80 18.43
CA LEU A 8 32.47 6.36 17.58
C LEU A 8 32.31 4.83 17.60
N LEU A 9 33.42 4.09 17.58
CA LEU A 9 33.39 2.64 17.66
C LEU A 9 32.92 2.14 19.03
N ALA A 10 33.25 2.84 20.11
CA ALA A 10 32.75 2.49 21.44
C ALA A 10 31.23 2.68 21.53
N GLU A 11 30.72 3.81 21.03
CA GLU A 11 29.29 4.14 21.03
C GLU A 11 28.47 3.21 20.13
N LEU A 12 29.00 2.85 18.95
CA LEU A 12 28.36 1.88 18.05
C LEU A 12 28.29 0.48 18.69
N LYS A 13 29.37 0.05 19.36
CA LYS A 13 29.41 -1.26 20.03
C LYS A 13 28.41 -1.33 21.19
N GLU A 14 28.22 -0.22 21.90
CA GLU A 14 27.23 -0.10 22.97
C GLU A 14 25.79 -0.22 22.41
N MET A 15 25.46 0.52 21.34
CA MET A 15 24.13 0.40 20.70
C MET A 15 23.85 -1.00 20.13
N VAL A 16 24.87 -1.70 19.63
CA VAL A 16 24.72 -3.07 19.13
C VAL A 16 24.52 -4.06 20.28
N ALA A 17 25.24 -3.89 21.40
CA ALA A 17 25.08 -4.72 22.59
C ALA A 17 23.68 -4.56 23.21
N ASP A 18 23.16 -3.34 23.27
CA ASP A 18 21.80 -3.06 23.77
C ASP A 18 20.72 -3.67 22.87
N ARG A 19 20.90 -3.62 21.54
CA ARG A 19 19.98 -4.29 20.60
C ARG A 19 20.04 -5.80 20.70
N ALA A 20 21.22 -6.38 20.86
CA ALA A 20 21.39 -7.82 21.06
C ALA A 20 20.71 -8.27 22.37
N ALA A 21 20.91 -7.53 23.47
CA ALA A 21 20.25 -7.80 24.74
C ALA A 21 18.72 -7.67 24.65
N SER A 22 18.21 -6.72 23.86
CA SER A 22 16.78 -6.55 23.60
C SER A 22 16.19 -7.69 22.74
N GLN A 23 16.95 -8.20 21.78
CA GLN A 23 16.57 -9.36 20.97
C GLN A 23 16.60 -10.66 21.78
N ASP A 24 17.59 -10.84 22.65
CA ASP A 24 17.69 -11.98 23.54
C ASP A 24 16.60 -11.94 24.62
N ALA A 25 16.23 -10.76 25.13
CA ALA A 25 15.10 -10.59 26.04
C ALA A 25 13.77 -10.91 25.35
N ALA A 26 13.59 -10.55 24.08
CA ALA A 26 12.42 -10.91 23.29
C ALA A 26 12.36 -12.42 22.99
N ALA A 27 13.50 -13.06 22.68
CA ALA A 27 13.59 -14.51 22.49
C ALA A 27 13.38 -15.30 23.79
N SER A 28 13.71 -14.70 24.95
CA SER A 28 13.54 -15.31 26.27
C SER A 28 12.10 -15.22 26.81
N GLN A 29 11.25 -14.36 26.24
CA GLN A 29 9.84 -14.26 26.60
C GLN A 29 8.97 -15.37 25.99
N ASP A 30 9.48 -16.10 24.99
CA ASP A 30 8.86 -17.31 24.41
C ASP A 30 9.33 -18.62 25.09
N ALA A 31 10.25 -18.56 26.06
CA ALA A 31 10.89 -19.74 26.67
C ALA A 31 10.46 -20.02 28.13
N ALA A 32 9.33 -19.49 28.58
CA ALA A 32 8.78 -19.74 29.93
C ALA A 32 7.53 -20.63 29.91
N ALA A 33 7.66 -21.84 29.36
CA ALA A 33 6.81 -22.98 29.69
C ALA A 33 7.67 -24.25 29.73
N GLY A 34 7.92 -24.77 30.93
CA GLY A 34 8.86 -25.87 31.21
C GLY A 34 8.51 -27.23 30.57
N PRO A 35 9.41 -28.22 30.69
CA PRO A 35 9.42 -29.39 29.82
C PRO A 35 8.50 -30.53 30.33
N VAL A 36 7.72 -31.14 29.44
CA VAL A 36 7.10 -32.46 29.70
C VAL A 36 7.32 -33.38 28.50
N GLN A 37 8.09 -34.43 28.75
CA GLN A 37 8.31 -35.56 27.85
C GLN A 37 7.01 -36.33 27.56
N ARG A 38 7.02 -36.99 26.38
CA ARG A 38 6.28 -38.18 25.95
C ARG A 38 4.90 -38.02 25.27
N ARG A 39 4.99 -38.23 23.94
CA ARG A 39 4.38 -39.38 23.23
C ARG A 39 2.86 -39.31 22.96
N ARG A 40 2.55 -38.94 21.71
CA ARG A 40 1.66 -39.68 20.79
C ARG A 40 0.25 -39.98 21.32
N ARG A 41 -0.74 -39.16 20.95
CA ARG A 41 -2.02 -39.57 20.32
C ARG A 41 -3.08 -38.46 20.43
N ARG A 42 -3.63 -38.11 19.25
CA ARG A 42 -5.06 -37.96 18.94
C ARG A 42 -5.93 -37.02 19.77
N ARG A 43 -6.63 -36.19 18.99
CA ARG A 43 -8.05 -35.76 19.09
C ARG A 43 -8.33 -34.49 19.89
N HIS A 44 -8.92 -33.56 19.15
CA HIS A 44 -10.02 -32.67 19.50
C HIS A 44 -10.11 -32.20 20.96
N ARG A 45 -10.06 -30.88 21.13
CA ARG A 45 -11.21 -30.12 21.64
C ARG A 45 -10.96 -28.62 21.51
N LEU A 46 -11.90 -27.98 20.82
CA LEU A 46 -12.22 -26.57 20.99
C LEU A 46 -12.43 -26.29 22.49
N VAL A 47 -11.74 -25.29 23.02
CA VAL A 47 -12.11 -24.66 24.28
C VAL A 47 -12.04 -23.15 24.05
N LEU A 48 -13.23 -22.56 23.93
CA LEU A 48 -13.49 -21.14 24.15
C LEU A 48 -13.13 -20.83 25.61
N ALA A 49 -12.28 -19.83 25.84
CA ALA A 49 -12.11 -19.21 27.15
C ALA A 49 -12.24 -17.70 26.97
N ALA A 50 -13.39 -17.17 27.41
CA ALA A 50 -13.61 -15.76 27.65
C ALA A 50 -12.80 -15.32 28.88
N GLY A 51 -12.20 -14.12 28.84
CA GLY A 51 -11.38 -13.61 29.94
C GLY A 51 -11.06 -12.13 29.81
N VAL A 52 -12.02 -11.31 30.22
CA VAL A 52 -11.93 -10.04 30.98
C VAL A 52 -10.80 -9.03 30.67
N VAL A 53 -11.27 -7.83 30.35
CA VAL A 53 -10.63 -6.50 30.28
C VAL A 53 -9.56 -6.25 31.36
N ALA A 54 -8.38 -5.82 30.92
CA ALA A 54 -7.47 -4.99 31.70
C ALA A 54 -7.09 -3.76 30.87
N ALA A 55 -7.48 -2.59 31.35
CA ALA A 55 -7.01 -1.32 30.83
C ALA A 55 -5.54 -1.14 31.20
N SER A 56 -4.67 -1.07 30.21
CA SER A 56 -3.26 -0.69 30.38
C SER A 56 -2.85 0.27 29.27
N CYS A 57 -2.21 1.35 29.69
CA CYS A 57 -1.77 2.50 28.93
C CYS A 57 -1.03 2.15 27.63
N GLY A 58 -1.38 2.88 26.55
CA GLY A 58 -0.40 3.48 25.65
C GLY A 58 0.58 2.55 24.94
N ALA A 59 0.09 1.48 24.33
CA ALA A 59 0.72 0.89 23.15
C ALA A 59 -0.40 0.36 22.27
N ALA A 60 -0.70 1.07 21.18
CA ALA A 60 -1.65 0.61 20.18
C ALA A 60 -1.05 -0.62 19.49
N VAL A 61 -1.27 -1.80 20.07
CA VAL A 61 -1.01 -3.08 19.42
C VAL A 61 -2.00 -3.14 18.26
N ALA A 62 -1.48 -2.95 17.05
CA ALA A 62 -2.23 -3.15 15.82
C ALA A 62 -2.81 -4.57 15.85
N VAL A 63 -4.14 -4.68 16.01
CA VAL A 63 -4.83 -5.95 15.82
C VAL A 63 -4.77 -6.26 14.33
N PRO A 64 -4.08 -7.33 13.90
CA PRO A 64 -4.02 -7.65 12.49
C PRO A 64 -5.35 -8.30 12.11
N VAL A 65 -6.31 -7.49 11.68
CA VAL A 65 -7.52 -8.00 11.04
C VAL A 65 -7.19 -8.12 9.56
N PHE A 66 -6.99 -9.37 9.11
CA PHE A 66 -6.48 -9.83 7.80
C PHE A 66 -4.96 -9.78 7.62
N SER A 67 -4.23 -10.60 8.38
CA SER A 67 -2.93 -11.12 7.92
C SER A 67 -3.17 -12.09 6.75
N GLY A 68 -3.04 -11.58 5.52
CA GLY A 68 -2.60 -12.41 4.41
C GLY A 68 -1.09 -12.59 4.57
N ASP A 69 -0.69 -13.74 5.08
CA ASP A 69 0.69 -14.21 5.11
C ASP A 69 1.09 -14.59 3.68
N ASP A 70 1.50 -13.61 2.87
CA ASP A 70 2.11 -13.86 1.56
C ASP A 70 3.60 -13.48 1.68
N GLY A 71 4.42 -14.50 1.98
CA GLY A 71 5.89 -14.46 2.07
C GLY A 71 6.63 -14.12 0.76
N THR A 72 6.01 -13.35 -0.12
CA THR A 72 6.56 -12.73 -1.33
C THR A 72 5.72 -11.47 -1.57
N ARG A 73 6.31 -10.27 -1.61
CA ARG A 73 5.62 -8.96 -1.65
C ARG A 73 4.61 -8.86 -2.80
N ALA A 74 3.37 -9.29 -2.59
CA ALA A 74 2.25 -9.07 -3.48
C ALA A 74 1.50 -7.79 -3.06
N ASN A 75 0.76 -7.18 -3.98
CA ASN A 75 0.03 -5.94 -3.72
C ASN A 75 -0.82 -6.01 -2.44
N ALA A 76 -0.68 -5.00 -1.58
CA ALA A 76 -1.35 -4.91 -0.29
C ALA A 76 -2.46 -3.86 -0.30
N VAL A 77 -3.56 -4.16 0.41
CA VAL A 77 -4.69 -3.25 0.59
C VAL A 77 -5.09 -3.33 2.06
N GLU A 78 -4.97 -2.23 2.78
CA GLU A 78 -5.11 -2.16 4.23
C GLU A 78 -6.13 -1.08 4.61
N LYS A 79 -7.18 -1.44 5.35
CA LYS A 79 -8.12 -0.46 5.92
C LYS A 79 -7.52 0.12 7.20
N ARG A 80 -7.48 1.45 7.29
CA ARG A 80 -6.97 2.18 8.44
C ARG A 80 -8.08 2.52 9.45
N PRO A 81 -7.74 2.82 10.72
CA PRO A 81 -8.72 3.16 11.76
C PRO A 81 -9.59 4.38 11.45
N ASP A 82 -9.07 5.33 10.68
CA ASP A 82 -9.79 6.53 10.22
C ASP A 82 -10.80 6.22 9.08
N GLY A 83 -10.81 4.99 8.59
CA GLY A 83 -11.64 4.53 7.48
C GLY A 83 -11.05 4.79 6.10
N SER A 84 -9.84 5.34 6.00
CA SER A 84 -9.08 5.38 4.75
C SER A 84 -8.54 3.98 4.39
N VAL A 85 -8.15 3.81 3.13
CA VAL A 85 -7.60 2.55 2.63
C VAL A 85 -6.23 2.82 2.03
N LEU A 86 -5.19 2.20 2.57
CA LEU A 86 -3.84 2.25 2.02
C LEU A 86 -3.68 1.13 1.00
N VAL A 87 -3.30 1.48 -0.22
CA VAL A 87 -2.96 0.53 -1.27
C VAL A 87 -1.46 0.62 -1.54
N LYS A 88 -0.77 -0.52 -1.51
CA LYS A 88 0.65 -0.63 -1.85
C LYS A 88 0.82 -1.53 -3.05
N PHE A 89 1.53 -1.04 -4.06
CA PHE A 89 1.83 -1.74 -5.29
C PHE A 89 3.26 -2.26 -5.22
N TYR A 90 3.40 -3.58 -5.16
CA TYR A 90 4.69 -4.26 -5.14
C TYR A 90 4.96 -5.00 -6.44
N GLU A 91 3.89 -5.56 -7.01
CA GLU A 91 3.95 -6.33 -8.23
C GLU A 91 2.89 -5.80 -9.19
N LEU A 92 3.30 -5.32 -10.36
CA LEU A 92 2.38 -4.83 -11.38
C LEU A 92 1.78 -5.99 -12.20
N ALA A 93 1.24 -6.96 -11.48
CA ALA A 93 0.53 -8.13 -11.98
C ALA A 93 -0.78 -8.33 -11.21
N HIS A 94 -1.76 -8.94 -11.86
CA HIS A 94 -3.05 -9.28 -11.25
C HIS A 94 -3.82 -8.09 -10.67
N PRO A 95 -4.11 -7.03 -11.45
CA PRO A 95 -4.88 -5.88 -10.96
C PRO A 95 -6.24 -6.28 -10.38
N GLU A 96 -6.86 -7.35 -10.89
CA GLU A 96 -8.13 -7.90 -10.42
C GLU A 96 -8.11 -8.31 -8.94
N ARG A 97 -6.94 -8.69 -8.39
CA ARG A 97 -6.80 -9.01 -6.97
C ARG A 97 -6.87 -7.76 -6.10
N VAL A 98 -6.29 -6.66 -6.57
CA VAL A 98 -6.38 -5.36 -5.88
C VAL A 98 -7.81 -4.85 -5.91
N GLU A 99 -8.46 -4.93 -7.08
CA GLU A 99 -9.87 -4.56 -7.24
C GLU A 99 -10.79 -5.37 -6.33
N ALA A 100 -10.58 -6.69 -6.21
CA ALA A 100 -11.37 -7.54 -5.34
C ALA A 100 -11.22 -7.14 -3.85
N LYS A 101 -9.99 -6.85 -3.41
CA LYS A 101 -9.72 -6.37 -2.05
C LYS A 101 -10.39 -5.01 -1.79
N LEU A 102 -10.27 -4.07 -2.73
CA LEU A 102 -10.91 -2.75 -2.65
C LEU A 102 -12.44 -2.86 -2.60
N ARG A 103 -13.03 -3.73 -3.43
CA ARG A 103 -14.48 -3.99 -3.42
C ARG A 103 -14.96 -4.57 -2.09
N GLY A 104 -14.16 -5.43 -1.46
CA GLY A 104 -14.44 -5.95 -0.11
C GLY A 104 -14.43 -4.88 0.98
N LEU A 105 -13.91 -3.68 0.69
CA LEU A 105 -13.89 -2.51 1.56
C LEU A 105 -14.86 -1.41 1.08
N ASP A 106 -15.85 -1.78 0.26
CA ASP A 106 -16.85 -0.88 -0.33
C ASP A 106 -16.25 0.23 -1.22
N VAL A 107 -15.08 -0.02 -1.82
CA VAL A 107 -14.44 0.90 -2.76
C VAL A 107 -14.70 0.41 -4.19
N PRO A 108 -15.59 1.06 -4.97
CA PRO A 108 -15.75 0.74 -6.39
C PRO A 108 -14.52 1.24 -7.15
N ALA A 109 -13.65 0.32 -7.57
CA ALA A 109 -12.42 0.67 -8.27
C ALA A 109 -12.14 -0.22 -9.48
N VAL A 110 -11.49 0.36 -10.48
CA VAL A 110 -10.85 -0.32 -11.62
C VAL A 110 -9.37 0.01 -11.57
N VAL A 111 -8.53 -1.01 -11.52
CA VAL A 111 -7.07 -0.87 -11.44
C VAL A 111 -6.48 -1.33 -12.76
N THR A 112 -5.51 -0.59 -13.29
CA THR A 112 -4.86 -0.95 -14.55
C THR A 112 -3.36 -0.76 -14.42
N PHE A 113 -2.63 -1.85 -14.64
CA PHE A 113 -1.17 -1.85 -14.65
C PHE A 113 -0.67 -1.69 -16.07
N LEU A 114 0.07 -0.61 -16.30
CA LEU A 114 0.47 -0.16 -17.62
C LEU A 114 1.99 -0.24 -17.78
N PRO A 115 2.49 -0.69 -18.94
CA PRO A 115 3.89 -0.56 -19.27
C PRO A 115 4.30 0.92 -19.37
N SER A 116 5.54 1.22 -19.00
CA SER A 116 6.17 2.53 -19.26
C SER A 116 6.02 2.93 -20.74
N GLY A 117 5.63 4.18 -21.00
CA GLY A 117 5.42 4.72 -22.34
C GLY A 117 4.05 4.42 -22.96
N LYS A 118 3.17 3.67 -22.28
CA LYS A 118 1.85 3.27 -22.79
C LYS A 118 0.73 3.89 -21.98
N LYS A 119 -0.43 4.12 -22.60
CA LYS A 119 -1.68 4.48 -21.91
C LYS A 119 -2.87 3.70 -22.46
N CYS A 120 -4.01 3.78 -21.79
CA CYS A 120 -5.26 3.31 -22.37
C CYS A 120 -5.83 4.39 -23.31
N GLU A 121 -6.48 3.98 -24.39
CA GLU A 121 -7.40 4.87 -25.11
C GLU A 121 -8.50 5.41 -24.17
N PRO A 122 -9.09 6.59 -24.46
CA PRO A 122 -10.22 7.11 -23.69
C PRO A 122 -11.33 6.07 -23.57
N ARG A 123 -11.59 5.63 -22.33
CA ARG A 123 -12.51 4.54 -22.01
C ARG A 123 -13.65 4.93 -21.06
N ALA A 124 -13.66 6.20 -20.64
CA ALA A 124 -14.70 6.86 -19.85
C ALA A 124 -14.43 8.38 -19.87
N ARG A 125 -15.36 9.18 -19.34
CA ARG A 125 -15.07 10.57 -18.99
C ARG A 125 -14.56 10.62 -17.55
N TYR A 126 -13.42 11.24 -17.35
CA TYR A 126 -12.80 11.36 -16.03
C TYR A 126 -12.97 12.75 -15.48
N PHE A 127 -13.18 12.82 -14.16
CA PHE A 127 -13.01 14.01 -13.39
C PHE A 127 -11.71 13.94 -12.61
N ASP A 128 -11.18 15.11 -12.29
CA ASP A 128 -10.15 15.24 -11.28
C ASP A 128 -10.57 14.51 -9.99
N ALA A 129 -9.75 13.54 -9.56
CA ALA A 129 -9.90 12.92 -8.26
C ALA A 129 -9.46 13.84 -7.10
N GLY A 130 -8.93 15.03 -7.42
CA GLY A 130 -8.57 16.12 -6.52
C GLY A 130 -7.08 16.47 -6.55
N GLY A 131 -6.75 17.74 -6.22
CA GLY A 131 -5.40 18.21 -5.91
C GLY A 131 -5.05 18.00 -4.42
N PRO A 132 -4.07 18.72 -3.84
CA PRO A 132 -3.66 18.57 -2.43
C PRO A 132 -4.71 19.00 -1.38
N ASP A 133 -5.94 19.29 -1.82
CA ASP A 133 -7.01 19.81 -0.98
C ASP A 133 -7.66 18.74 -0.10
N ALA A 134 -8.27 19.18 1.00
CA ALA A 134 -8.95 18.33 1.98
C ALA A 134 -10.13 17.52 1.40
N ASP A 135 -10.55 17.76 0.16
CA ASP A 135 -11.63 17.04 -0.52
C ASP A 135 -11.13 15.98 -1.52
N SER A 136 -9.81 15.79 -1.64
CA SER A 136 -9.25 14.78 -2.56
C SER A 136 -9.69 13.37 -2.21
N ILE A 137 -10.03 12.58 -3.21
CA ILE A 137 -10.44 11.18 -3.04
C ILE A 137 -9.25 10.31 -2.66
N TYR A 138 -8.04 10.81 -2.88
CA TYR A 138 -6.80 10.13 -2.59
C TYR A 138 -5.77 11.07 -1.93
N GLY A 139 -4.71 10.49 -1.41
CA GLY A 139 -3.59 11.23 -0.85
C GLY A 139 -2.30 10.42 -0.92
N SER A 140 -1.18 11.09 -0.70
CA SER A 140 0.11 10.44 -0.58
C SER A 140 0.15 9.49 0.63
N PRO A 141 0.91 8.39 0.55
CA PRO A 141 1.24 7.61 1.73
C PRO A 141 1.80 8.50 2.85
N PRO A 142 1.60 8.14 4.14
CA PRO A 142 2.21 8.83 5.26
C PRO A 142 3.75 8.86 5.12
N GLU A 143 4.35 9.95 5.58
CA GLU A 143 5.80 10.11 5.61
C GLU A 143 6.47 8.94 6.35
N GLY A 144 7.55 8.39 5.78
CA GLY A 144 8.24 7.21 6.30
C GLY A 144 7.68 5.86 5.86
N MET A 145 6.64 5.84 5.00
CA MET A 145 6.25 4.63 4.26
C MET A 145 6.86 4.62 2.85
N GLU A 146 7.01 3.42 2.27
CA GLU A 146 7.42 3.27 0.86
C GLU A 146 6.45 4.03 -0.06
N GLU A 147 6.99 4.81 -1.01
CA GLU A 147 6.22 5.69 -1.91
C GLU A 147 5.42 4.93 -2.98
N ASN A 148 5.48 3.59 -2.99
CA ASN A 148 4.83 2.74 -3.99
C ASN A 148 3.32 2.54 -3.72
N GLY A 149 2.62 3.57 -3.25
CA GLY A 149 1.25 3.43 -2.80
C GLY A 149 0.42 4.71 -2.83
N VAL A 150 -0.86 4.55 -2.52
CA VAL A 150 -1.83 5.64 -2.43
C VAL A 150 -2.79 5.40 -1.27
N VAL A 151 -3.18 6.46 -0.58
CA VAL A 151 -4.26 6.43 0.40
C VAL A 151 -5.55 6.81 -0.32
N ILE A 152 -6.59 6.00 -0.19
CA ILE A 152 -7.94 6.25 -0.72
C ILE A 152 -8.85 6.65 0.43
N TYR A 153 -9.75 7.60 0.20
CA TYR A 153 -10.78 8.04 1.14
C TYR A 153 -12.17 7.61 0.63
N PRO A 154 -12.64 6.39 0.96
CA PRO A 154 -13.86 5.82 0.36
C PRO A 154 -15.11 6.69 0.51
N LYS A 155 -15.23 7.40 1.64
CA LYS A 155 -16.36 8.29 1.94
C LYS A 155 -16.48 9.48 0.98
N ARG A 156 -15.43 9.79 0.21
CA ARG A 156 -15.40 10.89 -0.78
C ARG A 156 -15.77 10.44 -2.19
N ILE A 157 -15.91 9.13 -2.41
CA ILE A 157 -16.44 8.55 -3.64
C ILE A 157 -17.97 8.59 -3.56
N ARG A 158 -18.62 9.32 -4.47
CA ARG A 158 -20.08 9.42 -4.46
C ARG A 158 -20.68 8.11 -4.95
N LYS A 159 -21.94 7.86 -4.55
CA LYS A 159 -22.70 6.75 -5.11
C LYS A 159 -22.78 6.88 -6.63
N GLY A 160 -22.46 5.80 -7.34
CA GLY A 160 -22.44 5.74 -8.80
C GLY A 160 -21.11 6.13 -9.44
N GLU A 161 -20.15 6.66 -8.68
CA GLU A 161 -18.79 6.88 -9.18
C GLU A 161 -17.92 5.65 -8.99
N THR A 162 -16.90 5.53 -9.86
CA THR A 162 -15.87 4.51 -9.81
C THR A 162 -14.50 5.18 -9.80
N LEU A 163 -13.62 4.72 -8.92
CA LEU A 163 -12.21 5.11 -8.87
C LEU A 163 -11.41 4.34 -9.92
N VAL A 164 -10.72 5.02 -10.82
CA VAL A 164 -9.81 4.40 -11.78
C VAL A 164 -8.38 4.68 -11.34
N ILE A 165 -7.59 3.63 -11.14
CA ILE A 165 -6.19 3.75 -10.72
C ILE A 165 -5.32 3.17 -11.82
N ASN A 166 -4.70 4.06 -12.59
CA ASN A 166 -3.67 3.67 -13.55
C ASN A 166 -2.31 3.69 -12.85
N VAL A 167 -1.56 2.59 -12.98
CA VAL A 167 -0.23 2.46 -12.36
C VAL A 167 0.79 2.09 -13.42
N TRP A 168 1.83 2.88 -13.54
CA TRP A 168 2.97 2.62 -14.41
C TRP A 168 4.20 2.34 -13.56
N GLY A 169 4.95 1.31 -13.91
CA GLY A 169 6.26 1.02 -13.31
C GLY A 169 7.28 0.71 -14.37
N ALA A 170 8.55 0.97 -14.07
CA ALA A 170 9.62 0.54 -14.95
C ALA A 170 9.78 -0.98 -14.87
N LYS A 171 9.93 -1.61 -16.03
CA LYS A 171 10.30 -3.02 -16.14
C LYS A 171 11.76 -3.13 -16.58
N GLY A 172 12.45 -4.13 -16.07
CA GLY A 172 13.78 -4.51 -16.52
C GLY A 172 13.73 -4.99 -17.98
N ARG A 173 14.91 -5.20 -18.57
CA ARG A 173 15.05 -5.64 -19.98
C ARG A 173 14.29 -6.94 -20.30
N ASN A 174 14.03 -7.75 -19.28
CA ASN A 174 13.34 -9.04 -19.40
C ASN A 174 11.86 -8.96 -19.02
N GLY A 175 11.31 -7.76 -18.79
CA GLY A 175 9.94 -7.56 -18.34
C GLY A 175 9.72 -7.71 -16.83
N GLU A 176 10.77 -8.01 -16.06
CA GLU A 176 10.70 -8.15 -14.61
C GLU A 176 10.48 -6.79 -13.92
N PRO A 177 9.72 -6.74 -12.81
CA PRO A 177 9.62 -5.53 -11.98
C PRO A 177 11.01 -5.07 -11.53
N LEU A 178 11.29 -3.77 -11.64
CA LEU A 178 12.50 -3.18 -11.08
C LEU A 178 12.20 -2.74 -9.63
N PRO A 179 12.78 -3.37 -8.61
CA PRO A 179 12.41 -3.13 -7.20
C PRO A 179 12.74 -1.70 -6.72
N ASP A 180 13.67 -1.02 -7.38
CA ASP A 180 14.08 0.36 -7.09
C ASP A 180 13.63 1.36 -8.16
N ALA A 181 12.80 0.94 -9.11
CA ALA A 181 12.27 1.88 -10.09
C ALA A 181 11.11 2.67 -9.49
N GLY A 182 11.03 3.94 -9.88
CA GLY A 182 9.87 4.76 -9.57
C GLY A 182 8.58 4.14 -10.09
N MET A 183 7.46 4.60 -9.54
CA MET A 183 6.13 4.23 -9.97
C MET A 183 5.31 5.51 -10.17
N VAL A 184 4.48 5.55 -11.20
CA VAL A 184 3.48 6.61 -11.38
C VAL A 184 2.13 6.01 -11.04
N ILE A 185 1.40 6.65 -10.14
CA ILE A 185 0.04 6.28 -9.77
C ILE A 185 -0.85 7.46 -10.11
N ALA A 186 -1.78 7.28 -11.05
CA ALA A 186 -2.76 8.29 -11.43
C ALA A 186 -4.18 7.79 -11.09
N PRO A 187 -4.69 8.18 -9.92
CA PRO A 187 -6.08 7.97 -9.57
C PRO A 187 -6.96 9.05 -10.21
N GLU A 188 -8.06 8.61 -10.81
CA GLU A 188 -9.09 9.42 -11.46
C GLU A 188 -10.46 8.92 -11.03
N VAL A 189 -11.52 9.70 -11.19
CA VAL A 189 -12.88 9.23 -10.95
C VAL A 189 -13.78 9.42 -12.14
N THR A 190 -14.72 8.50 -12.30
CA THR A 190 -15.71 8.58 -13.37
C THR A 190 -17.10 8.19 -12.86
N PRO A 191 -18.17 8.87 -13.31
CA PRO A 191 -19.54 8.42 -13.09
C PRO A 191 -20.00 7.39 -14.14
N ASP A 192 -19.20 7.21 -15.20
CA ASP A 192 -19.51 6.34 -16.32
C ASP A 192 -18.95 4.92 -16.04
N ARG A 193 -19.45 3.92 -16.78
CA ARG A 193 -18.80 2.60 -16.79
C ARG A 193 -17.45 2.70 -17.49
N VAL A 194 -16.42 2.14 -16.88
CA VAL A 194 -15.08 2.07 -17.46
C VAL A 194 -15.04 0.99 -18.53
N GLY A 195 -14.75 1.37 -19.77
CA GLY A 195 -14.53 0.44 -20.88
C GLY A 195 -13.24 -0.38 -20.74
N PRO A 196 -12.99 -1.32 -21.67
CA PRO A 196 -11.73 -2.07 -21.69
C PRO A 196 -10.54 -1.14 -21.93
N CYS A 197 -9.36 -1.50 -21.42
CA CYS A 197 -8.12 -0.79 -21.74
C CYS A 197 -7.53 -1.33 -23.05
N VAL A 198 -7.61 -0.53 -24.11
CA VAL A 198 -6.85 -0.73 -25.35
C VAL A 198 -5.56 0.07 -25.23
N LEU A 199 -4.41 -0.61 -25.28
CA LEU A 199 -3.11 0.04 -25.12
C LEU A 199 -2.75 0.87 -26.36
N THR A 200 -2.35 2.11 -26.13
CA THR A 200 -1.75 3.01 -27.12
C THR A 200 -0.42 3.55 -26.61
N GLU A 201 0.36 4.14 -27.50
CA GLU A 201 1.62 4.82 -27.17
C GLU A 201 1.35 6.14 -26.42
N HIS A 202 2.41 6.92 -26.14
CA HIS A 202 2.28 8.27 -25.57
C HIS A 202 1.75 8.29 -24.13
N GLY A 203 2.11 7.27 -23.35
CA GLY A 203 1.90 7.27 -21.90
C GLY A 203 3.14 7.72 -21.12
N PRO A 204 3.00 7.92 -19.79
CA PRO A 204 4.10 8.30 -18.91
C PRO A 204 5.30 7.36 -19.03
N VAL A 205 6.50 7.93 -19.12
CA VAL A 205 7.76 7.18 -19.11
C VAL A 205 8.30 7.14 -17.69
N VAL A 206 8.27 5.94 -17.13
CA VAL A 206 8.79 5.65 -15.80
C VAL A 206 10.22 5.15 -15.90
N THR A 207 11.12 5.79 -15.16
CA THR A 207 12.56 5.48 -15.12
C THR A 207 13.00 5.09 -13.70
N LYS A 208 14.26 4.66 -13.57
CA LYS A 208 14.87 4.38 -12.25
C LYS A 208 14.95 5.63 -11.36
N ASN A 209 14.98 6.83 -11.94
CA ASN A 209 15.09 8.08 -11.19
C ASN A 209 13.72 8.73 -10.92
N GLY A 210 12.62 8.00 -11.15
CA GLY A 210 11.26 8.51 -11.05
C GLY A 210 10.54 8.61 -12.39
N ALA A 211 9.36 9.23 -12.37
CA ALA A 211 8.64 9.64 -13.57
C ALA A 211 9.43 10.77 -14.24
N GLY A 212 9.94 10.53 -15.44
CA GLY A 212 10.58 11.60 -16.21
C GLY A 212 9.56 12.38 -17.02
N ASP A 213 9.92 13.62 -17.39
CA ASP A 213 9.21 14.48 -18.36
C ASP A 213 9.23 13.87 -19.77
N GLY A 214 8.67 12.67 -19.92
CA GLY A 214 8.38 12.11 -21.23
C GLY A 214 7.45 13.07 -21.99
N PRO A 215 7.39 12.99 -23.33
CA PRO A 215 6.67 13.95 -24.17
C PRO A 215 5.14 14.05 -23.93
N ASP A 216 4.61 13.40 -22.91
CA ASP A 216 3.21 13.38 -22.47
C ASP A 216 3.14 13.12 -20.94
N THR A 217 3.94 13.82 -20.13
CA THR A 217 3.69 13.88 -18.67
C THR A 217 2.25 14.23 -18.46
N ILE A 218 1.48 13.30 -17.86
CA ILE A 218 0.01 13.32 -17.72
C ILE A 218 -0.49 14.75 -17.87
N ASP A 219 -0.88 15.15 -19.09
CA ASP A 219 -1.28 16.53 -19.34
C ASP A 219 -2.36 16.86 -18.29
N ASP A 220 -2.03 17.77 -17.37
CA ASP A 220 -3.00 18.26 -16.37
C ASP A 220 -4.20 18.92 -17.09
N ASP A 221 -4.05 19.20 -18.39
CA ASP A 221 -4.97 19.96 -19.24
C ASP A 221 -6.21 19.19 -19.74
N VAL A 222 -6.31 17.87 -19.52
CA VAL A 222 -7.50 17.08 -19.91
C VAL A 222 -8.26 16.54 -18.69
N ARG A 223 -8.21 17.24 -17.56
CA ARG A 223 -9.03 16.88 -16.41
C ARG A 223 -10.17 17.87 -16.25
N ILE A 224 -11.39 17.33 -16.25
CA ILE A 224 -12.61 18.12 -16.11
C ILE A 224 -12.87 18.29 -14.61
N PRO A 225 -13.11 19.51 -14.12
CA PRO A 225 -13.46 19.75 -12.73
C PRO A 225 -14.64 18.86 -12.32
N ARG A 226 -14.47 18.13 -11.22
CA ARG A 226 -15.57 17.35 -10.65
C ARG A 226 -16.68 18.30 -10.22
N PRO A 227 -17.94 18.12 -10.67
CA PRO A 227 -19.02 19.01 -10.27
C PRO A 227 -19.16 19.01 -8.74
N ALA A 228 -19.46 20.19 -8.17
CA ALA A 228 -19.68 20.33 -6.74
C ALA A 228 -20.74 19.33 -6.25
N SER A 229 -20.55 18.80 -5.04
CA SER A 229 -21.54 17.90 -4.45
C SER A 229 -22.86 18.67 -4.32
N PRO A 230 -24.00 18.11 -4.74
CA PRO A 230 -25.28 18.74 -4.46
C PRO A 230 -25.40 18.94 -2.95
N LYS A 231 -25.68 20.18 -2.52
CA LYS A 231 -25.98 20.45 -1.11
C LYS A 231 -27.28 19.69 -0.76
N PRO A 232 -27.34 19.04 0.43
CA PRO A 232 -28.54 18.36 0.88
C PRO A 232 -29.72 19.32 1.02
#